data_AF-A0A369UWD1-F1
#
_entry.id   AF-A0A369UWD1-F1
#
_cell.length_a   1.000
_cell.length_b   1.000
_cell.length_c   1.000
_cell.angle_alpha   90.00
_cell.angle_beta   90.00
_cell.angle_gamma   90.00
#
_symmetry.space_group_name_H-M   'P 1'
#
loop_
_entity.id
_entity.type
_entity.pdbx_description
1 polymer ?
#
loop_
_entity_poly.entity_id
_entity_poly.type
_entity_poly.pdbx_seq_one_letter_code
_entity_poly.pdbx_strand_id
1 'polypeptide(L)'
;MLSTMRARKRHLRLMRVAHRVLQDAMVTTSQDLGRVTPAQVACLAFARHEMRIGDEEAADYLAAALADRGLPTDHRPAPAA
;
A
#
# COMPACT_ATOMS: atom_id res chain seq x y z
N MET A 1 -14.64 3.68 21.40
CA MET A 1 -15.39 3.78 20.14
C MET A 1 -14.84 4.82 19.16
N LEU A 2 -14.54 6.05 19.58
CA LEU A 2 -13.96 7.06 18.68
C LEU A 2 -12.57 6.68 18.13
N SER A 3 -11.74 6.02 18.94
CA SER A 3 -10.41 5.51 18.55
C SER A 3 -10.49 4.43 17.47
N THR A 4 -11.39 3.46 17.62
CA THR A 4 -11.60 2.38 16.64
C THR A 4 -12.13 2.91 15.31
N MET A 5 -13.01 3.91 15.34
CA MET A 5 -13.49 4.57 14.11
C MET A 5 -12.38 5.33 13.38
N ARG A 6 -11.52 6.05 14.11
CA ARG A 6 -10.37 6.75 13.52
C ARG A 6 -9.36 5.78 12.92
N ALA A 7 -9.05 4.69 13.62
CA ALA A 7 -8.17 3.64 13.12
C ALA A 7 -8.72 3.00 11.85
N ARG A 8 -10.02 2.66 11.83
CA ARG A 8 -10.69 2.13 10.63
C ARG A 8 -10.65 3.11 9.46
N LYS A 9 -10.90 4.40 9.70
CA LYS A 9 -10.84 5.43 8.66
C LYS A 9 -9.43 5.55 8.07
N ARG A 10 -8.40 5.51 8.90
CA ARG A 10 -6.99 5.54 8.49
C ARG A 10 -6.67 4.32 7.63
N HIS A 11 -7.03 3.13 8.10
CA HIS A 11 -6.86 1.88 7.38
C HIS A 11 -7.51 1.91 5.99
N LEU A 12 -8.77 2.33 5.89
CA LEU A 12 -9.49 2.44 4.62
C LEU A 12 -8.88 3.46 3.65
N ARG A 13 -8.20 4.50 4.16
CA ARG A 13 -7.48 5.45 3.31
C ARG A 13 -6.20 4.84 2.76
N LEU A 14 -5.42 4.16 3.61
CA LEU A 14 -4.18 3.51 3.20
C LEU A 14 -4.42 2.36 2.22
N MET A 15 -5.46 1.55 2.42
CA MET A 15 -5.87 0.54 1.44
C MET A 15 -6.24 1.15 0.09
N ARG A 16 -6.96 2.29 0.08
CA ARG A 16 -7.27 3.00 -1.17
C ARG A 16 -6.02 3.54 -1.86
N VAL A 17 -5.03 4.01 -1.10
CA VAL A 17 -3.74 4.45 -1.64
C VAL A 17 -3.01 3.27 -2.27
N ALA A 18 -2.85 2.15 -1.56
CA ALA A 18 -2.15 0.97 -2.07
C ALA A 18 -2.82 0.40 -3.34
N HIS A 19 -4.15 0.27 -3.34
CA HIS A 19 -4.89 -0.16 -4.53
C HIS A 19 -4.74 0.80 -5.70
N ARG A 20 -4.62 2.10 -5.44
CA ARG A 20 -4.41 3.10 -6.49
C ARG A 20 -3.04 2.95 -7.13
N VAL A 21 -1.99 2.79 -6.32
CA VAL A 21 -0.63 2.55 -6.82
C VAL A 21 -0.62 1.32 -7.74
N LEU A 22 -1.27 0.23 -7.32
CA LEU A 22 -1.39 -0.98 -8.17
C LEU A 22 -2.18 -0.73 -9.45
N GLN A 23 -3.31 0.00 -9.39
CA GLN A 23 -4.08 0.32 -10.59
C GLN A 23 -3.28 1.15 -11.59
N ASP A 24 -2.60 2.19 -11.12
CA ASP A 24 -1.80 3.05 -11.98
C ASP A 24 -0.66 2.24 -12.63
N ALA A 25 0.01 1.35 -11.88
CA ALA A 25 1.02 0.46 -12.43
C ALA A 25 0.48 -0.51 -13.49
N MET A 26 -0.68 -1.15 -13.24
CA MET A 26 -1.31 -2.07 -14.18
C MET A 26 -1.76 -1.41 -15.48
N VAL A 27 -2.26 -0.16 -15.41
CA VAL A 27 -2.72 0.60 -16.58
C VAL A 27 -1.54 1.10 -17.42
N THR A 28 -0.48 1.57 -16.76
CA THR A 28 0.64 2.23 -17.43
C THR A 28 1.65 1.22 -18.00
N THR A 29 1.83 0.08 -17.33
CA THR A 29 2.81 -0.92 -17.72
C THR A 29 2.23 -2.31 -17.57
N SER A 30 1.68 -2.86 -18.65
CA SER A 30 1.08 -4.21 -18.66
C SER A 30 2.07 -5.35 -18.32
N GLN A 31 3.36 -5.06 -18.14
CA GLN A 31 4.41 -6.05 -17.86
C GLN A 31 5.21 -5.85 -16.56
N ASP A 32 5.09 -4.73 -15.83
CA ASP A 32 6.01 -4.39 -14.72
C ASP A 32 5.31 -4.16 -13.37
N LEU A 33 4.51 -5.12 -12.91
CA LEU A 33 4.06 -5.15 -11.52
C LEU A 33 5.25 -5.13 -10.53
N GLY A 34 6.41 -5.65 -10.92
CA GLY A 34 7.65 -5.62 -10.15
C GLY A 34 8.26 -4.22 -9.90
N ARG A 35 7.70 -3.15 -10.50
CA ARG A 35 8.13 -1.77 -10.23
C ARG A 35 7.33 -1.07 -9.12
N VAL A 36 6.33 -1.74 -8.56
CA VAL A 36 5.55 -1.16 -7.46
C VAL A 36 6.32 -1.31 -6.16
N THR A 37 6.58 -0.19 -5.49
CA THR A 37 7.38 -0.17 -4.26
C THR A 37 6.60 0.39 -3.07
N PRO A 38 6.91 -0.04 -1.83
CA PRO A 38 6.34 0.55 -0.61
C PRO A 38 6.52 2.07 -0.54
N ALA A 39 7.65 2.59 -1.05
CA ALA A 39 7.91 4.03 -1.11
C ALA A 39 6.85 4.79 -1.91
N GLN A 40 6.30 4.22 -2.98
CA GLN A 40 5.21 4.84 -3.74
C GLN A 40 3.93 4.94 -2.91
N VAL A 41 3.63 3.94 -2.08
CA VAL A 41 2.49 3.96 -1.15
C VAL A 41 2.68 5.06 -0.10
N ALA A 42 3.88 5.17 0.49
CA ALA A 42 4.19 6.22 1.46
C ALA A 42 4.08 7.62 0.85
N CYS A 43 4.68 7.84 -0.32
CA CYS A 43 4.62 9.11 -1.05
C CYS A 43 3.17 9.50 -1.38
N LEU A 44 2.37 8.56 -1.89
CA LEU A 44 0.99 8.85 -2.29
C LEU A 44 0.07 9.05 -1.08
N ALA A 45 0.31 8.33 0.03
CA ALA A 45 -0.40 8.55 1.29
C ALA A 45 -0.14 9.96 1.85
N PHE A 46 1.11 10.42 1.79
CA PHE A 46 1.46 11.78 2.18
C PHE A 46 0.82 12.81 1.25
N ALA A 47 0.98 12.65 -0.08
CA ALA A 47 0.50 13.61 -1.06
C ALA A 47 -1.03 13.80 -1.04
N ARG A 48 -1.81 12.75 -0.78
CA ARG A 48 -3.29 12.82 -0.83
C ARG A 48 -3.97 13.07 0.51
N HIS A 49 -3.32 12.67 1.60
CA HIS A 49 -3.96 12.60 2.90
C HIS A 49 -3.11 13.17 4.04
N GLU A 50 -1.93 13.72 3.75
CA GLU A 50 -0.95 14.22 4.72
C GLU A 50 -0.59 13.14 5.77
N MET A 51 -0.72 11.87 5.41
CA MET A 51 -0.42 10.75 6.31
C MET A 51 1.02 10.31 6.13
N ARG A 52 1.84 10.54 7.17
CA ARG A 52 3.17 9.92 7.27
C ARG A 52 3.03 8.50 7.77
N ILE A 53 3.63 7.58 7.03
CA ILE A 53 3.73 6.15 7.36
C ILE A 53 5.19 5.73 7.20
N GLY A 54 5.61 4.73 7.98
CA GLY A 54 6.94 4.13 7.82
C GLY A 54 6.98 3.13 6.67
N ASP A 55 8.19 2.69 6.33
CA ASP A 55 8.42 1.76 5.22
C ASP A 55 7.78 0.39 5.46
N GLU A 56 7.86 -0.13 6.69
CA GLU A 56 7.21 -1.40 7.09
C GLU A 56 5.70 -1.33 6.92
N GLU A 57 5.09 -0.24 7.41
CA GLU A 57 3.65 -0.05 7.28
C GLU A 57 3.24 0.07 5.80
N ALA A 58 3.98 0.84 5.01
CA ALA A 58 3.74 0.97 3.58
C ALA A 58 3.85 -0.40 2.87
N ALA A 59 4.82 -1.23 3.26
CA ALA A 59 5.01 -2.58 2.74
C ALA A 59 3.84 -3.51 3.08
N ASP A 60 3.34 -3.46 4.32
CA ASP A 60 2.17 -4.24 4.74
C ASP A 60 0.91 -3.84 3.94
N TYR A 61 0.68 -2.53 3.73
CA TYR A 61 -0.45 -2.07 2.92
C TYR A 61 -0.32 -2.45 1.44
N LEU A 62 0.89 -2.41 0.89
CA LEU A 62 1.15 -2.85 -0.48
C LEU A 62 0.92 -4.37 -0.62
N ALA A 63 1.48 -5.16 0.29
CA ALA A 63 1.32 -6.62 0.31
C ALA A 63 -0.15 -7.02 0.45
N ALA A 64 -0.90 -6.36 1.33
CA ALA A 64 -2.33 -6.61 1.48
C ALA A 64 -3.12 -6.29 0.19
N ALA A 65 -2.79 -5.17 -0.48
CA ALA A 65 -3.43 -4.82 -1.74
C ALA A 65 -3.09 -5.77 -2.90
N LEU A 66 -1.87 -6.32 -2.92
CA LEU A 66 -1.47 -7.38 -3.86
C LEU A 66 -2.25 -8.68 -3.59
N ALA A 67 -2.31 -9.09 -2.32
CA ALA A 67 -3.05 -10.27 -1.89
C ALA A 67 -4.55 -10.18 -2.22
N ASP A 68 -5.18 -9.02 -2.02
CA ASP A 68 -6.59 -8.77 -2.37
C ASP A 68 -6.86 -8.94 -3.89
N ARG A 69 -5.83 -8.74 -4.71
CA ARG A 69 -5.88 -8.96 -6.17
C ARG A 69 -5.38 -10.34 -6.61
N GLY A 70 -5.01 -11.22 -5.69
CA GLY A 70 -4.45 -12.54 -6.01
C GLY A 70 -3.05 -12.49 -6.64
N LEU A 71 -2.28 -11.42 -6.39
CA LEU A 71 -0.91 -11.24 -6.89
C LEU A 71 0.13 -11.71 -5.85
N PRO A 72 1.35 -12.08 -6.29
CA PRO A 72 2.43 -12.44 -5.38
C PRO A 72 2.78 -11.29 -4.44
N THR A 73 3.10 -11.60 -3.18
CA THR A 73 3.46 -10.62 -2.15
C THR A 73 4.95 -10.55 -1.89
N ASP A 74 5.78 -11.01 -2.84
CA ASP A 74 7.25 -11.11 -2.70
C ASP A 74 7.94 -9.75 -2.49
N HIS A 75 7.19 -8.66 -2.61
CA HIS A 75 7.62 -7.30 -2.27
C HIS A 75 7.66 -7.04 -0.75
N ARG A 76 7.21 -8.00 0.06
CA ARG A 76 7.34 -7.95 1.52
C ARG A 76 8.80 -8.28 1.88
N PRO A 77 9.53 -7.39 2.58
CA PRO A 77 10.79 -7.79 3.19
C PRO A 77 10.49 -8.94 4.17
N ALA A 78 11.27 -10.03 4.09
CA ALA A 78 11.13 -11.13 5.04
C ALA A 78 11.24 -10.57 6.47
N PRO A 79 10.36 -10.97 7.40
CA PRO A 79 10.52 -10.57 8.79
C PRO A 79 11.91 -11.00 9.25
N ALA A 80 12.67 -10.06 9.85
CA ALA A 80 13.93 -10.41 10.47
C ALA A 80 13.67 -11.50 11.52
N ALA A 81 14.36 -12.63 11.38
CA ALA A 81 14.28 -13.79 12.27
C ALA A 81 14.79 -13.47 13.68
#